data_AF-A0A1E8CQA2-F1
#
_entry.id   AF-A0A1E8CQA2-F1
#
_cell.length_a   1.000
_cell.length_b   1.000
_cell.length_c   1.000
_cell.angle_alpha   90.00
_cell.angle_beta   90.00
_cell.angle_gamma   90.00
#
_symmetry.space_group_name_H-M   'P 1'
#
loop_
_entity.id
_entity.type
_entity.pdbx_description
1 polymer ?
#
loop_
_entity_poly.entity_id
_entity_poly.type
_entity_poly.pdbx_seq_one_letter_code
_entity_poly.pdbx_strand_id
1 'polypeptide(L)'
;MTTGPSPVRPSTGAAEQRTLRALARARSVTAALSDDLLTHVPDLGDLATGRVLDAWVEQAADTLRALSEAIEERLLDTAVAPVVAPGRSSREAPR
;
A
#
# COMPACT_ATOMS: atom_id res chain seq x y z
N MET A 1 13.40 -13.07 -45.55
CA MET A 1 12.48 -13.45 -44.46
C MET A 1 12.96 -12.74 -43.20
N THR A 2 12.28 -11.68 -42.77
CA THR A 2 12.68 -10.85 -41.61
C THR A 2 11.84 -11.25 -40.41
N THR A 3 12.47 -11.81 -39.37
CA THR A 3 11.85 -12.06 -38.08
C THR A 3 12.04 -10.81 -37.24
N GLY A 4 11.00 -9.97 -37.14
CA GLY A 4 11.01 -8.82 -36.25
C GLY A 4 11.04 -9.25 -34.78
N PRO A 5 11.75 -8.52 -33.90
CA PRO A 5 11.81 -8.86 -32.48
C PRO A 5 10.43 -8.71 -31.84
N SER A 6 9.97 -9.77 -31.17
CA SER A 6 8.72 -9.73 -30.40
C SER A 6 8.80 -8.68 -29.29
N PRO A 7 7.74 -7.89 -29.05
CA PRO A 7 7.69 -6.95 -27.95
C PRO A 7 7.70 -7.72 -26.62
N VAL A 8 8.72 -7.50 -25.81
CA VAL A 8 8.80 -8.01 -24.44
C VAL A 8 7.67 -7.35 -23.66
N ARG A 9 6.56 -8.06 -23.48
CA ARG A 9 5.52 -7.64 -22.53
C ARG A 9 6.17 -7.61 -21.15
N PRO A 10 6.12 -6.49 -20.41
CA PRO A 10 6.60 -6.48 -19.03
C PRO A 10 5.86 -7.59 -18.28
N SER A 11 6.60 -8.48 -17.64
CA SER A 11 6.00 -9.57 -16.88
C SER A 11 5.10 -8.94 -15.81
N THR A 12 3.84 -9.37 -15.77
CA THR A 12 2.84 -8.91 -14.79
C THR A 12 3.41 -8.91 -13.36
N GLY A 13 4.24 -9.90 -13.03
CA GLY A 13 4.93 -9.98 -11.74
C GLY A 13 5.90 -8.82 -11.43
N ALA A 14 6.57 -8.23 -12.43
CA ALA A 14 7.45 -7.08 -12.19
C ALA A 14 6.68 -5.77 -11.94
N ALA A 15 5.45 -5.66 -12.46
CA ALA A 15 4.55 -4.55 -12.15
C ALA A 15 3.93 -4.73 -10.75
N GLU A 16 3.45 -5.92 -10.44
CA GLU A 16 2.89 -6.29 -9.14
C GLU A 16 3.88 -6.09 -7.99
N GLN A 17 5.13 -6.54 -8.16
CA GLN A 17 6.20 -6.30 -7.18
C GLN A 17 6.52 -4.80 -6.99
N ARG A 18 6.37 -3.97 -8.03
CA ARG A 18 6.52 -2.52 -7.90
C ARG A 18 5.38 -1.92 -7.07
N THR A 19 4.16 -2.39 -7.29
CA THR A 19 2.99 -2.00 -6.49
C THR A 19 3.15 -2.38 -5.02
N LEU A 20 3.55 -3.63 -4.74
CA LEU A 20 3.80 -4.09 -3.36
C LEU A 20 4.88 -3.26 -2.65
N ARG A 21 5.99 -2.95 -3.34
CA ARG A 21 7.03 -2.07 -2.78
C ARG A 21 6.53 -0.65 -2.53
N ALA A 22 5.71 -0.10 -3.41
CA ALA A 22 5.14 1.23 -3.25
C ALA A 22 4.18 1.28 -2.04
N LEU A 23 3.32 0.27 -1.88
CA LEU A 23 2.42 0.15 -0.74
C LEU A 23 3.18 -0.04 0.58
N ALA A 24 4.19 -0.91 0.62
CA ALA A 24 5.03 -1.07 1.80
C ALA A 24 5.73 0.24 2.21
N ARG A 25 6.22 1.00 1.22
CA ARG A 25 6.80 2.33 1.47
C ARG A 25 5.76 3.32 1.99
N ALA A 26 4.55 3.33 1.42
CA ALA A 26 3.47 4.22 1.85
C ALA A 26 3.05 3.94 3.30
N ARG A 27 2.92 2.67 3.70
CA ARG A 27 2.65 2.26 5.09
C ARG A 27 3.73 2.77 6.05
N SER A 28 5.00 2.55 5.70
CA SER A 28 6.11 3.01 6.54
C SER A 28 6.15 4.52 6.69
N VAL A 29 5.90 5.28 5.61
CA VAL A 29 5.92 6.75 5.64
C VAL A 29 4.75 7.29 6.45
N THR A 30 3.56 6.75 6.27
CA THR A 30 2.35 7.21 6.99
C THR A 30 2.44 6.94 8.50
N ALA A 31 2.99 5.78 8.90
CA ALA A 31 3.28 5.50 10.31
C ALA A 31 4.28 6.51 10.91
N ALA A 32 5.41 6.74 10.23
CA ALA A 32 6.42 7.70 10.71
C ALA A 32 5.88 9.13 10.82
N LEU A 33 5.12 9.59 9.82
CA LEU A 33 4.50 10.92 9.85
C LEU A 33 3.46 11.06 10.97
N SER A 34 2.73 9.98 11.28
CA SER A 34 1.79 9.96 12.41
C SER A 34 2.52 10.15 13.74
N ASP A 35 3.65 9.46 13.92
CA ASP A 35 4.47 9.59 15.13
C ASP A 35 5.09 10.99 15.22
N ASP A 36 5.69 11.49 14.13
CA ASP A 36 6.35 12.80 14.08
C ASP A 36 5.37 13.95 14.39
N LEU A 37 4.16 13.91 13.87
CA LEU A 37 3.14 14.94 14.12
C LEU A 37 2.85 15.13 15.62
N LEU A 38 2.86 14.05 16.40
CA LEU A 38 2.57 14.09 17.84
C LEU A 38 3.79 14.52 18.68
N THR A 39 4.98 14.62 18.08
CA THR A 39 6.19 15.07 18.79
C THR A 39 6.38 16.58 18.81
N HIS A 40 5.65 17.31 17.97
CA HIS A 40 5.78 18.75 17.83
C HIS A 40 4.63 19.49 18.51
N VAL A 41 4.92 20.11 19.66
CA VAL A 41 4.00 21.02 20.34
C VAL A 41 4.49 22.46 20.12
N PRO A 42 3.88 23.23 19.21
CA PRO A 42 4.24 24.63 19.03
C PRO A 42 3.69 25.48 20.19
N ASP A 43 4.55 26.31 20.78
CA ASP A 43 4.12 27.34 21.73
C ASP A 43 3.56 28.54 20.96
N LEU A 44 2.23 28.70 21.01
CA LEU A 44 1.50 29.71 20.26
C LEU A 44 1.17 30.96 21.08
N GLY A 45 1.39 30.96 22.40
CA GLY A 45 1.05 32.06 23.30
C GLY A 45 -0.46 32.35 23.49
N ASP A 46 -1.35 31.77 22.67
CA ASP A 46 -2.81 31.81 22.81
C ASP A 46 -3.40 30.41 23.01
N LEU A 47 -4.11 30.23 24.14
CA LEU A 47 -4.70 28.95 24.52
C LEU A 47 -5.87 28.52 23.62
N ALA A 48 -6.62 29.46 23.04
CA ALA A 48 -7.74 29.11 22.16
C ALA A 48 -7.21 28.54 20.83
N THR A 49 -6.22 29.21 20.24
CA THR A 49 -5.53 28.73 19.03
C THR A 49 -4.78 27.43 19.28
N GLY A 50 -4.13 27.26 20.45
CA GLY A 50 -3.50 26.01 20.87
C GLY A 50 -4.44 24.82 20.82
N ARG A 51 -5.62 24.91 21.44
CA ARG A 51 -6.60 23.80 21.45
C ARG A 51 -7.12 23.42 20.07
N VAL A 52 -7.32 24.41 19.19
CA VAL A 52 -7.76 24.14 17.81
C VAL A 52 -6.65 23.41 17.04
N LEU A 53 -5.40 23.81 17.23
CA LEU A 53 -4.27 23.15 16.60
C LEU A 53 -4.07 21.74 17.14
N ASP A 54 -4.13 21.53 18.45
CA ASP A 54 -3.99 20.22 19.09
C ASP A 54 -5.04 19.24 18.52
N ALA A 55 -6.31 19.64 18.46
CA ALA A 55 -7.37 18.81 17.89
C ALA A 55 -7.15 18.49 16.40
N TRP A 56 -6.62 19.44 15.63
CA TRP A 56 -6.29 19.22 14.23
C TRP A 56 -5.11 18.25 14.05
N VAL A 57 -4.07 18.37 14.88
CA VAL A 57 -2.90 17.48 14.88
C VAL A 57 -3.30 16.05 15.25
N GLU A 58 -4.13 15.89 16.29
CA GLU A 58 -4.68 14.59 16.68
C GLU A 58 -5.48 13.97 15.53
N GLN A 59 -6.37 14.73 14.89
CA GLN A 59 -7.16 14.26 13.74
C GLN A 59 -6.26 13.86 12.55
N ALA A 60 -5.18 14.60 12.30
CA ALA A 60 -4.22 14.29 11.24
C ALA A 60 -3.46 12.98 11.53
N ALA A 61 -3.01 12.78 12.78
CA ALA A 61 -2.38 11.55 13.22
C ALA A 61 -3.32 10.34 13.09
N ASP A 62 -4.56 10.47 13.56
CA ASP A 62 -5.58 9.42 13.42
C ASP A 62 -5.85 9.06 11.94
N THR A 63 -5.88 10.06 11.06
CA THR A 63 -6.06 9.84 9.62
C THR A 63 -4.89 9.08 9.01
N LEU A 64 -3.66 9.43 9.38
CA LEU A 64 -2.45 8.74 8.91
C LEU A 64 -2.38 7.30 9.42
N ARG A 65 -2.79 7.07 10.67
CA ARG A 65 -2.91 5.74 11.25
C ARG A 65 -3.92 4.89 10.50
N ALA A 66 -5.14 5.40 10.29
CA ALA A 66 -6.18 4.70 9.54
C ALA A 66 -5.73 4.38 8.10
N LEU A 67 -5.00 5.30 7.46
CA LEU A 67 -4.42 5.07 6.13
C LEU A 67 -3.36 3.96 6.16
N SER A 68 -2.48 3.94 7.16
CA SER A 68 -1.47 2.89 7.34
C SER A 68 -2.11 1.51 7.50
N GLU A 69 -3.15 1.42 8.33
CA GLU A 69 -3.94 0.20 8.56
C GLU A 69 -4.63 -0.28 7.27
N ALA A 70 -5.28 0.62 6.52
CA ALA A 70 -5.91 0.28 5.24
C ALA A 70 -4.89 -0.19 4.18
N ILE A 71 -3.68 0.37 4.16
CA ILE A 71 -2.61 -0.08 3.27
C ILE A 71 -2.12 -1.47 3.68
N GLU A 72 -2.01 -1.74 4.98
CA GLU A 72 -1.64 -3.05 5.51
C GLU A 72 -2.64 -4.13 5.11
N GLU A 73 -3.94 -3.88 5.27
CA GLU A 73 -4.99 -4.79 4.80
C GLU A 73 -4.85 -5.08 3.30
N ARG A 74 -4.59 -4.05 2.47
CA ARG A 74 -4.40 -4.23 1.03
C ARG A 74 -3.14 -5.03 0.69
N LEU A 75 -2.07 -4.86 1.45
CA LEU A 75 -0.84 -5.66 1.29
C LEU A 75 -1.10 -7.13 1.60
N LEU A 76 -1.84 -7.43 2.67
CA LEU A 76 -2.21 -8.79 3.07
C LEU A 76 -3.10 -9.46 2.01
N ASP A 77 -4.14 -8.76 1.53
CA ASP A 77 -5.03 -9.25 0.46
C ASP A 77 -4.26 -9.61 -0.81
N THR A 78 -3.30 -8.76 -1.21
CA THR A 78 -2.51 -8.96 -2.43
C THR A 78 -1.50 -10.10 -2.26
N ALA A 79 -0.92 -10.28 -1.07
CA ALA A 79 0.06 -11.32 -0.79
C ALA A 79 -0.53 -12.74 -0.72
N VAL A 80 -1.82 -12.88 -0.39
CA VAL A 80 -2.53 -14.18 -0.31
C VAL A 80 -2.98 -14.71 -1.67
N ALA A 81 -3.01 -13.88 -2.72
CA ALA A 81 -3.47 -14.25 -4.05
C ALA A 81 -2.38 -14.88 -4.94
N PRO A 82 -1.95 -16.13 -4.68
CA PRO A 82 -1.75 -17.04 -5.81
C PRO A 82 -1.99 -18.53 -5.44
N VAL A 83 -3.21 -19.07 -5.60
CA VAL A 83 -3.45 -20.53 -5.77
C VAL A 83 -4.88 -20.82 -6.29
N VAL A 84 -5.26 -20.31 -7.46
CA VAL A 84 -6.32 -20.98 -8.25
C VAL A 84 -5.90 -20.97 -9.72
N ALA A 85 -4.99 -21.87 -10.07
CA ALA A 85 -4.87 -22.30 -11.46
C ALA A 85 -5.97 -23.33 -11.73
N PRO A 86 -6.92 -23.11 -12.66
CA PRO A 86 -7.78 -24.19 -13.13
C PRO A 86 -6.89 -25.17 -13.91
N GLY A 87 -6.47 -26.23 -13.22
CA GLY A 87 -5.81 -27.37 -13.83
C GLY A 87 -6.68 -27.90 -14.97
N ARG A 88 -6.14 -27.84 -16.19
CA ARG A 88 -6.64 -28.56 -17.35
C ARG A 88 -6.87 -30.01 -16.96
N SER A 89 -8.11 -30.39 -16.72
CA SER A 89 -8.52 -31.78 -16.78
C SER A 89 -8.63 -32.13 -18.24
N SER A 90 -7.48 -32.35 -18.87
CA SER A 90 -7.38 -33.19 -20.05
C SER A 90 -7.74 -34.60 -19.58
N ARG A 91 -9.04 -34.90 -19.48
CA ARG A 91 -9.49 -36.28 -19.37
C ARG A 91 -9.46 -36.87 -20.77
N GLU A 92 -8.24 -37.27 -21.10
CA GLU A 92 -7.88 -38.24 -22.12
C GLU A 92 -8.90 -39.38 -22.12
N ALA A 93 -9.61 -39.53 -23.24
CA ALA A 93 -10.29 -40.75 -23.59
C ALA A 93 -9.21 -41.81 -23.90
N PRO A 94 -9.38 -43.03 -23.38
CA PRO A 94 -9.36 -44.15 -24.33
C PRO A 94 -10.37 -45.25 -23.95
N ARG A 95 -11.17 -45.68 -24.92
CA ARG A 95 -11.10 -47.02 -25.54
C ARG A 95 -12.09 -47.11 -26.70
#